data_AF-A0A9E5TAP2-F1
#
_entry.id   AF-A0A9E5TAP2-F1
#
_cell.length_a   1.000
_cell.length_b   1.000
_cell.length_c   1.000
_cell.angle_alpha   90.00
_cell.angle_beta   90.00
_cell.angle_gamma   90.00
#
_symmetry.space_group_name_H-M   'P 1'
#
loop_
_entity.id
_entity.type
_entity.pdbx_description
1 polymer ?
#
loop_
_entity_poly.entity_id
_entity_poly.type
_entity_poly.pdbx_seq_one_letter_code
_entity_poly.pdbx_strand_id
1 'polypeptide(L)'
;NRYHSATKGHKINIENAYLSMLAASTVETYQGIFDSNFLDIGFINRIFVVRDRGGRKWAIPPEMDRVEKDRLKRHLGELLRAINDSSKNELIKMPIQPRARELFEFWYQNEMADSIHAKRLDTYGLRLMALLGINEGKTEIDEEITKKVITILNWEYQIRKQVDPIDAEGQIARMEERIRRVVSERKEGIPNRDLKRAVHYNRYGLYIYNAALKNMLNYREMRYDHKTKVYFPR
;
A
#
# COMPACT_ATOMS: atom_id res chain seq x y z
N ASN A 1 -19.99 8.19 -14.77
CA ASN A 1 -20.42 6.99 -14.02
C ASN A 1 -21.81 7.16 -13.44
N ARG A 2 -22.82 6.69 -14.17
CA ARG A 2 -24.19 6.52 -13.67
C ARG A 2 -24.60 5.08 -13.95
N TYR A 3 -24.98 4.35 -12.92
CA TYR A 3 -25.53 3.00 -13.05
C TYR A 3 -26.97 3.03 -12.55
N HIS A 4 -27.89 2.70 -13.44
CA HIS A 4 -29.31 2.63 -13.13
C HIS A 4 -29.83 1.25 -13.50
N SER A 5 -30.35 0.53 -12.51
CA SER A 5 -30.99 -0.77 -12.71
C SER A 5 -32.32 -0.78 -11.98
N ALA A 6 -33.40 -0.98 -12.73
CA ALA A 6 -34.76 -1.04 -12.21
C ALA A 6 -35.39 -2.38 -12.62
N THR A 7 -35.83 -3.14 -11.61
CA THR A 7 -36.65 -4.35 -11.75
C THR A 7 -38.00 -4.09 -11.07
N LYS A 8 -38.99 -4.98 -11.28
CA LYS A 8 -40.37 -4.81 -10.83
C LYS A 8 -40.52 -4.55 -9.32
N GLY A 9 -39.52 -4.90 -8.50
CA GLY A 9 -39.52 -4.66 -7.05
C GLY A 9 -38.32 -3.85 -6.52
N HIS A 10 -37.28 -3.58 -7.33
CA HIS A 10 -36.04 -2.93 -6.86
C HIS A 10 -35.53 -1.90 -7.86
N LYS A 11 -35.18 -0.70 -7.37
CA LYS A 11 -34.55 0.36 -8.15
C LYS A 11 -33.22 0.72 -7.48
N ILE A 12 -32.12 0.57 -8.22
CA ILE A 12 -30.77 0.96 -7.80
C ILE A 12 -30.33 2.10 -8.72
N ASN A 13 -30.02 3.25 -8.13
CA ASN A 13 -29.40 4.38 -8.83
C ASN A 13 -28.07 4.71 -8.14
N ILE A 14 -26.96 4.60 -8.87
CA ILE A 14 -25.62 4.93 -8.38
C ILE A 14 -25.08 6.02 -9.29
N GLU A 15 -24.84 7.20 -8.74
CA GLU A 15 -24.26 8.34 -9.45
C GLU A 15 -22.90 8.68 -8.88
N ASN A 16 -21.96 9.08 -9.75
CA ASN A 16 -20.61 9.52 -9.38
C ASN A 16 -19.78 8.49 -8.59
N ALA A 17 -20.06 7.20 -8.72
CA ALA A 17 -19.19 6.15 -8.17
C ALA A 17 -17.98 5.94 -9.10
N TYR A 18 -16.77 6.07 -8.57
CA TYR A 18 -15.52 5.78 -9.27
C TYR A 18 -14.65 4.87 -8.38
N LEU A 19 -14.27 3.72 -8.92
CA LEU A 19 -13.23 2.86 -8.33
C LEU A 19 -12.24 2.56 -9.44
N SER A 20 -11.00 3.04 -9.30
CA SER A 20 -9.90 2.67 -10.17
C SER A 20 -8.97 1.76 -9.38
N MET A 21 -8.79 0.53 -9.86
CA MET A 21 -7.93 -0.46 -9.22
C MET A 21 -7.02 -1.07 -10.27
N LEU A 22 -5.71 -0.84 -10.11
CA LEU A 22 -4.69 -1.61 -10.80
C LEU A 22 -4.32 -2.79 -9.90
N ALA A 23 -4.68 -4.00 -10.31
CA ALA A 23 -4.41 -5.22 -9.56
C ALA A 23 -3.48 -6.15 -10.35
N ALA A 24 -2.89 -7.13 -9.65
CA ALA A 24 -2.06 -8.19 -10.23
C ALA A 24 -0.83 -7.70 -11.03
N SER A 25 -0.30 -6.51 -10.71
CA SER A 25 0.98 -6.03 -11.25
C SER A 25 2.15 -6.55 -10.40
N THR A 26 3.28 -6.84 -11.04
CA THR A 26 4.53 -7.03 -10.29
C THR A 26 5.08 -5.66 -9.87
N VAL A 27 6.02 -5.64 -8.91
CA VAL A 27 6.69 -4.39 -8.54
C VAL A 27 7.37 -3.76 -9.75
N GLU A 28 7.97 -4.56 -10.65
CA GLU A 28 8.55 -4.04 -11.89
C GLU A 28 7.53 -3.40 -12.81
N THR A 29 6.37 -4.02 -13.02
CA THR A 29 5.30 -3.45 -13.85
C THR A 29 4.78 -2.17 -13.22
N TYR A 30 4.56 -2.17 -11.90
CA TYR A 30 4.17 -0.97 -11.17
C TYR A 30 5.21 0.15 -11.31
N GLN A 31 6.50 -0.14 -11.22
CA GLN A 31 7.53 0.89 -11.42
C GLN A 31 7.59 1.38 -12.87
N GLY A 32 7.40 0.49 -13.85
CA GLY A 32 7.51 0.82 -15.27
C GLY A 32 6.36 1.67 -15.82
N ILE A 33 5.23 1.80 -15.10
CA ILE A 33 4.13 2.68 -15.51
C ILE A 33 4.32 4.13 -15.06
N PHE A 34 5.32 4.42 -14.22
CA PHE A 34 5.65 5.78 -13.79
C PHE A 34 6.94 6.23 -14.48
N ASP A 35 6.84 7.35 -15.19
CA ASP A 35 7.97 8.11 -15.69
C ASP A 35 8.30 9.26 -14.73
N SER A 36 9.37 10.02 -15.03
CA SER A 36 9.80 11.16 -14.22
C SER A 36 8.69 12.20 -14.03
N ASN A 37 7.84 12.44 -15.04
CA ASN A 37 6.75 13.40 -14.93
C ASN A 37 5.72 12.96 -13.87
N PHE A 38 5.41 11.66 -13.78
CA PHE A 38 4.53 11.14 -12.73
C PHE A 38 5.14 11.28 -11.32
N LEU A 39 6.47 11.14 -11.20
CA LEU A 39 7.19 11.34 -9.95
C LEU A 39 7.14 12.81 -9.52
N ASP A 40 7.42 13.73 -10.44
CA ASP A 40 7.50 15.18 -10.20
C ASP A 40 6.18 15.77 -9.70
N ILE A 41 5.05 15.31 -10.26
CA ILE A 41 3.72 15.75 -9.80
C ILE A 41 3.28 15.09 -8.49
N GLY A 42 4.09 14.18 -7.94
CA GLY A 42 3.82 13.41 -6.73
C GLY A 42 2.61 12.49 -6.89
N PHE A 43 2.46 11.86 -8.07
CA PHE A 43 1.32 11.01 -8.38
C PHE A 43 1.26 9.76 -7.49
N ILE A 44 2.41 9.18 -7.14
CA ILE A 44 2.50 8.00 -6.26
C ILE A 44 1.84 8.27 -4.90
N ASN A 45 2.03 9.46 -4.35
CA ASN A 45 1.43 9.86 -3.08
C ASN A 45 -0.09 10.04 -3.15
N ARG A 46 -0.68 9.95 -4.35
CA ARG A 46 -2.14 9.99 -4.59
C ARG A 46 -2.73 8.59 -4.78
N ILE A 47 -1.90 7.55 -4.78
CA ILE A 47 -2.33 6.15 -4.89
C ILE A 47 -2.26 5.52 -3.50
N PHE A 48 -3.22 4.64 -3.21
CA PHE A 48 -3.16 3.76 -2.05
C PHE A 48 -2.59 2.42 -2.50
N VAL A 49 -1.45 2.01 -1.97
CA VAL A 49 -0.70 0.86 -2.47
C VAL A 49 -0.92 -0.36 -1.61
N VAL A 50 -1.44 -1.43 -2.21
CA VAL A 50 -1.54 -2.72 -1.54
C VAL A 50 -0.53 -3.69 -2.13
N ARG A 51 0.46 -4.07 -1.31
CA ARG A 51 1.45 -5.10 -1.66
C ARG A 51 1.16 -6.37 -0.87
N ASP A 52 1.07 -7.49 -1.58
CA ASP A 52 1.02 -8.82 -1.00
C ASP A 52 2.02 -9.75 -1.71
N ARG A 53 2.25 -10.93 -1.14
CA ARG A 53 3.06 -11.99 -1.75
C ARG A 53 2.16 -12.84 -2.65
N GLY A 54 2.69 -13.23 -3.81
CA GLY A 54 1.97 -14.11 -4.72
C GLY A 54 1.61 -15.44 -4.04
N GLY A 55 0.31 -15.68 -3.86
CA GLY A 55 -0.22 -16.92 -3.31
C GLY A 55 -0.30 -18.05 -4.33
N ARG A 56 -1.04 -19.11 -3.97
CA ARG A 56 -1.33 -20.24 -4.87
C ARG A 56 -2.00 -19.73 -6.14
N LYS A 57 -1.45 -20.11 -7.30
CA LYS A 57 -2.04 -19.79 -8.61
C LYS A 57 -3.22 -20.71 -8.87
N TRP A 58 -4.35 -20.12 -9.25
CA TRP A 58 -5.54 -20.82 -9.72
C TRP A 58 -5.67 -20.56 -11.22
N ALA A 59 -5.68 -21.62 -12.03
CA ALA A 59 -5.90 -21.46 -13.48
C ALA A 59 -7.31 -20.92 -13.76
N ILE A 60 -8.28 -21.34 -12.95
CA ILE A 60 -9.64 -20.81 -12.91
C ILE A 60 -9.90 -20.49 -11.44
N PRO A 61 -10.12 -19.21 -11.07
CA PRO A 61 -10.48 -18.86 -9.70
C PRO A 61 -11.75 -19.61 -9.27
N PRO A 62 -11.76 -20.25 -8.09
CA PRO A 62 -12.97 -20.89 -7.60
C PRO A 62 -14.06 -19.83 -7.36
N GLU A 63 -15.32 -20.23 -7.53
CA GLU A 63 -16.41 -19.36 -7.10
C GLU A 63 -16.29 -19.12 -5.59
N MET A 64 -16.58 -17.89 -5.16
CA MET A 64 -16.66 -17.56 -3.75
C MET A 64 -17.71 -18.46 -3.07
N ASP A 65 -17.37 -18.98 -1.90
CA ASP A 65 -18.29 -19.76 -1.09
C ASP A 65 -19.62 -19.01 -0.90
N ARG A 66 -20.74 -19.71 -1.09
CA ARG A 66 -22.07 -19.09 -1.08
C ARG A 66 -22.43 -18.54 0.28
N VAL A 67 -22.07 -19.25 1.36
CA VAL A 67 -22.35 -18.82 2.73
C VAL A 67 -21.60 -17.53 3.03
N GLU A 68 -20.33 -17.46 2.66
CA GLU A 68 -19.51 -16.26 2.83
C GLU A 68 -20.02 -15.09 1.97
N LYS A 69 -20.37 -15.35 0.71
CA LYS A 69 -20.95 -14.35 -0.19
C LYS A 69 -22.23 -13.76 0.38
N ASP A 70 -23.10 -14.60 0.93
CA ASP A 70 -24.37 -14.14 1.52
C ASP A 70 -24.16 -13.45 2.88
N ARG A 71 -23.14 -13.82 3.65
CA ARG A 71 -22.70 -13.08 4.83
C ARG A 71 -22.25 -11.66 4.47
N LEU A 72 -21.38 -11.52 3.48
CA LEU A 72 -20.87 -10.22 3.01
C LEU A 72 -21.99 -9.34 2.44
N LYS A 73 -22.91 -9.92 1.65
CA LYS A 73 -24.08 -9.19 1.15
C LYS A 73 -24.98 -8.67 2.26
N ARG A 74 -25.28 -9.50 3.26
CA ARG A 74 -26.10 -9.08 4.42
C ARG A 74 -25.43 -7.95 5.18
N HIS A 75 -24.16 -8.11 5.51
CA HIS A 75 -23.39 -7.10 6.23
C HIS A 75 -23.33 -5.76 5.46
N LEU A 76 -23.04 -5.80 4.16
CA LEU A 76 -23.09 -4.60 3.32
C LEU A 76 -24.49 -3.97 3.29
N GLY A 77 -25.53 -4.79 3.19
CA GLY A 77 -26.92 -4.32 3.22
C GLY A 77 -27.29 -3.65 4.53
N GLU A 78 -26.84 -4.19 5.67
CA GLU A 78 -27.04 -3.60 7.01
C GLU A 78 -26.33 -2.25 7.12
N LEU A 79 -25.07 -2.17 6.68
CA LEU A 79 -24.31 -0.92 6.66
C LEU A 79 -24.99 0.16 5.81
N LEU A 80 -25.40 -0.19 4.58
CA LEU A 80 -26.06 0.76 3.68
C LEU A 80 -27.41 1.24 4.24
N ARG A 81 -28.18 0.36 4.89
CA ARG A 81 -29.43 0.76 5.57
C ARG A 81 -29.14 1.71 6.73
N ALA A 82 -28.19 1.37 7.60
CA ALA A 82 -27.81 2.22 8.73
C ALA A 82 -27.37 3.62 8.26
N ILE A 83 -26.58 3.70 7.18
CA ILE A 83 -26.18 4.97 6.55
C ILE A 83 -27.39 5.72 5.98
N ASN A 84 -28.28 5.03 5.25
CA ASN A 84 -29.44 5.67 4.65
C ASN A 84 -30.41 6.23 5.71
N ASP A 85 -30.66 5.45 6.76
CA ASP A 85 -31.51 5.83 7.89
C ASP A 85 -30.92 6.99 8.69
N SER A 86 -29.58 7.00 8.85
CA SER A 86 -28.86 8.08 9.55
C SER A 86 -28.73 9.35 8.71
N SER A 87 -28.63 9.22 7.38
CA SER A 87 -28.43 10.38 6.50
C SER A 87 -29.72 11.13 6.23
N LYS A 88 -30.87 10.49 6.05
CA LYS A 88 -32.11 11.17 5.58
C LYS A 88 -31.89 12.14 4.41
N ASN A 89 -30.93 11.86 3.52
CA ASN A 89 -30.42 12.74 2.44
C ASN A 89 -29.59 13.97 2.88
N GLU A 90 -29.13 14.01 4.13
CA GLU A 90 -28.19 14.99 4.65
C GLU A 90 -26.79 14.39 4.84
N LEU A 91 -25.79 15.27 4.96
CA LEU A 91 -24.41 14.87 5.23
C LEU A 91 -24.30 14.28 6.65
N ILE A 92 -23.95 12.99 6.74
CA ILE A 92 -23.63 12.36 8.02
C ILE A 92 -22.35 13.00 8.56
N LYS A 93 -22.48 13.66 9.71
CA LYS A 93 -21.33 14.16 10.48
C LYS A 93 -20.94 13.09 11.50
N MET A 94 -19.74 12.55 11.35
CA MET A 94 -19.18 11.60 12.30
C MET A 94 -18.26 12.35 13.27
N PRO A 95 -18.70 12.62 14.52
CA PRO A 95 -17.85 13.32 15.48
C PRO A 95 -16.63 12.48 15.85
N ILE A 96 -15.56 13.15 16.24
CA ILE A 96 -14.33 12.51 16.73
C ILE A 96 -14.28 12.76 18.24
N GLN A 97 -14.16 11.68 19.02
CA GLN A 97 -14.00 11.78 20.47
C GLN A 97 -12.74 12.59 20.80
N PRO A 98 -12.71 13.37 21.90
CA PRO A 98 -11.56 14.19 22.27
C PRO A 98 -10.25 13.39 22.31
N ARG A 99 -10.30 12.20 22.93
CA ARG A 99 -9.13 11.34 23.04
C ARG A 99 -8.65 10.76 21.70
N ALA A 100 -9.59 10.44 20.80
CA ALA A 100 -9.29 9.98 19.45
C ALA A 100 -8.64 11.10 18.61
N ARG A 101 -9.05 12.36 18.82
CA ARG A 101 -8.43 13.53 18.21
C ARG A 101 -7.01 13.74 18.72
N GLU A 102 -6.81 13.75 20.04
CA GLU A 102 -5.48 13.89 20.66
C GLU A 102 -4.50 12.85 20.12
N LEU A 103 -4.94 11.60 19.99
CA LEU A 103 -4.11 10.51 19.48
C LEU A 103 -3.67 10.76 18.03
N PHE A 104 -4.58 11.22 17.17
CA PHE A 104 -4.24 11.51 15.78
C PHE A 104 -3.35 12.74 15.64
N GLU A 105 -3.62 13.80 16.42
CA GLU A 105 -2.79 15.01 16.47
C GLU A 105 -1.37 14.67 16.95
N PHE A 106 -1.25 13.82 17.98
CA PHE A 106 0.05 13.34 18.45
C PHE A 106 0.81 12.59 17.35
N TRP A 107 0.16 11.64 16.66
CA TRP A 107 0.77 10.92 15.54
C TRP A 107 1.21 11.87 14.43
N TYR A 108 0.34 12.81 14.03
CA TYR A 108 0.62 13.77 12.96
C TYR A 108 1.82 14.68 13.28
N GLN A 109 1.96 15.11 14.53
CA GLN A 109 3.03 16.03 14.94
C GLN A 109 4.35 15.32 15.26
N ASN A 110 4.30 14.09 15.81
CA ASN A 110 5.46 13.45 16.42
C ASN A 110 5.92 12.18 15.70
N GLU A 111 5.02 11.43 15.07
CA GLU A 111 5.33 10.13 14.46
C GLU A 111 5.36 10.16 12.94
N MET A 112 4.60 11.07 12.33
CA MET A 112 4.58 11.24 10.88
C MET A 112 5.94 11.75 10.40
N ALA A 113 6.62 10.93 9.60
CA ALA A 113 7.94 11.27 9.07
C ALA A 113 7.87 12.45 8.09
N ASP A 114 8.82 13.38 8.17
CA ASP A 114 9.01 14.41 7.16
C ASP A 114 9.70 13.80 5.92
N SER A 115 8.89 13.20 5.05
CA SER A 115 9.35 12.47 3.87
C SER A 115 8.35 12.61 2.73
N ILE A 116 8.85 12.55 1.50
CA ILE A 116 8.00 12.56 0.31
C ILE A 116 6.95 11.44 0.35
N HIS A 117 7.26 10.27 0.91
CA HIS A 117 6.33 9.13 0.96
C HIS A 117 5.21 9.30 2.00
N ALA A 118 5.41 10.18 2.99
CA ALA A 118 4.41 10.47 4.01
C ALA A 118 3.38 11.51 3.55
N LYS A 119 3.68 12.26 2.48
CA LYS A 119 2.75 13.28 1.94
C LYS A 119 1.37 12.68 1.66
N ARG A 120 0.33 13.37 2.13
CA ARG A 120 -1.11 13.02 1.99
C ARG A 120 -1.58 11.85 2.83
N LEU A 121 -0.73 11.21 3.64
CA LEU A 121 -1.19 10.16 4.58
C LEU A 121 -2.16 10.72 5.61
N ASP A 122 -1.94 11.94 6.07
CA ASP A 122 -2.86 12.72 6.91
C ASP A 122 -4.25 12.86 6.27
N THR A 123 -4.29 13.20 4.98
CA THR A 123 -5.52 13.37 4.21
C THR A 123 -6.25 12.05 4.02
N TYR A 124 -5.51 10.94 3.82
CA TYR A 124 -6.07 9.60 3.82
C TYR A 124 -6.60 9.22 5.20
N GLY A 125 -5.88 9.55 6.26
CA GLY A 125 -6.24 9.23 7.64
C GLY A 125 -7.64 9.71 7.99
N LEU A 126 -7.93 10.98 7.76
CA LEU A 126 -9.25 11.57 8.04
C LEU A 126 -10.38 10.86 7.27
N ARG A 127 -10.14 10.50 6.00
CA ARG A 127 -11.12 9.77 5.19
C ARG A 127 -11.30 8.33 5.66
N LEU A 128 -10.21 7.65 6.01
CA LEU A 128 -10.21 6.28 6.48
C LEU A 128 -10.87 6.15 7.85
N MET A 129 -10.75 7.14 8.74
CA MET A 129 -11.47 7.15 10.03
C MET A 129 -12.97 7.01 9.82
N ALA A 130 -13.56 7.87 9.00
CA ALA A 130 -14.99 7.81 8.72
C ALA A 130 -15.39 6.48 8.08
N LEU A 131 -14.62 6.00 7.10
CA LEU A 131 -14.90 4.75 6.40
C LEU A 131 -14.82 3.53 7.33
N LEU A 132 -13.79 3.45 8.18
CA LEU A 132 -13.63 2.36 9.15
C LEU A 132 -14.65 2.44 10.27
N GLY A 133 -14.94 3.64 10.77
CA GLY A 133 -15.98 3.86 11.77
C GLY A 133 -17.34 3.37 11.29
N ILE A 134 -17.71 3.73 10.06
CA ILE A 134 -18.92 3.23 9.40
C ILE A 134 -18.87 1.71 9.24
N ASN A 135 -17.76 1.16 8.74
CA ASN A 135 -17.58 -0.27 8.55
C ASN A 135 -17.74 -1.08 9.86
N GLU A 136 -17.37 -0.48 11.00
CA GLU A 136 -17.54 -1.08 12.33
C GLU A 136 -18.88 -0.73 12.98
N GLY A 137 -19.78 -0.05 12.28
CA GLY A 137 -21.10 0.33 12.78
C GLY A 137 -21.07 1.38 13.89
N LYS A 138 -19.97 2.12 14.02
CA LYS A 138 -19.84 3.21 15.01
C LYS A 138 -20.50 4.48 14.47
N THR A 139 -21.02 5.30 15.38
CA THR A 139 -21.58 6.63 15.06
C THR A 139 -20.59 7.77 15.32
N GLU A 140 -19.49 7.47 16.01
CA GLU A 140 -18.40 8.39 16.33
C GLU A 140 -17.03 7.71 16.17
N ILE A 141 -16.00 8.51 15.92
CA ILE A 141 -14.62 8.04 15.84
C ILE A 141 -14.03 8.00 17.23
N ASP A 142 -13.78 6.78 17.70
CA ASP A 142 -13.13 6.51 18.96
C ASP A 142 -11.64 6.19 18.81
N GLU A 143 -10.97 5.98 19.94
CA GLU A 143 -9.56 5.64 19.97
C GLU A 143 -9.20 4.38 19.18
N GLU A 144 -10.10 3.39 19.17
CA GLU A 144 -9.86 2.13 18.49
C GLU A 144 -9.78 2.34 16.98
N ILE A 145 -10.73 3.07 16.40
CA ILE A 145 -10.72 3.42 14.98
C ILE A 145 -9.46 4.23 14.64
N THR A 146 -9.13 5.23 15.45
CA THR A 146 -7.91 6.04 15.23
C THR A 146 -6.65 5.18 15.26
N LYS A 147 -6.51 4.25 16.20
CA LYS A 147 -5.36 3.32 16.27
C LYS A 147 -5.26 2.43 15.02
N LYS A 148 -6.40 1.91 14.53
CA LYS A 148 -6.46 1.11 13.29
C LYS A 148 -6.03 1.95 12.08
N VAL A 149 -6.52 3.18 11.97
CA VAL A 149 -6.13 4.11 10.91
C VAL A 149 -4.64 4.41 10.95
N ILE A 150 -4.09 4.81 12.10
CA ILE A 150 -2.65 5.08 12.26
C ILE A 150 -1.82 3.87 11.84
N THR A 151 -2.25 2.66 12.24
CA THR A 151 -1.58 1.42 11.83
C THR A 151 -1.55 1.26 10.31
N ILE A 152 -2.67 1.51 9.63
CA ILE A 152 -2.76 1.46 8.17
C ILE A 152 -1.87 2.53 7.52
N LEU A 153 -1.84 3.76 8.04
CA LEU A 153 -1.02 4.84 7.50
C LEU A 153 0.47 4.55 7.66
N ASN A 154 0.87 4.04 8.83
CA ASN A 154 2.26 3.65 9.08
C ASN A 154 2.68 2.49 8.18
N TRP A 155 1.78 1.52 7.95
CA TRP A 155 2.01 0.45 6.98
C TRP A 155 2.14 0.98 5.55
N GLU A 156 1.23 1.86 5.12
CA GLU A 156 1.24 2.49 3.80
C GLU A 156 2.53 3.28 3.57
N TYR A 157 3.00 4.02 4.58
CA TYR A 157 4.30 4.70 4.54
C TYR A 157 5.45 3.72 4.24
N GLN A 158 5.50 2.57 4.93
CA GLN A 158 6.54 1.56 4.67
C GLN A 158 6.40 0.92 3.29
N ILE A 159 5.18 0.62 2.84
CA ILE A 159 4.95 0.03 1.52
C ILE A 159 5.37 1.00 0.42
N ARG A 160 5.01 2.27 0.52
CA ARG A 160 5.43 3.31 -0.44
C ARG A 160 6.94 3.36 -0.60
N LYS A 161 7.69 3.32 0.51
CA LYS A 161 9.16 3.26 0.47
C LYS A 161 9.70 2.02 -0.25
N GLN A 162 9.06 0.87 -0.06
CA GLN A 162 9.48 -0.38 -0.70
C GLN A 162 9.24 -0.36 -2.21
N VAL A 163 8.07 0.12 -2.63
CA VAL A 163 7.62 0.06 -4.02
C VAL A 163 7.98 1.30 -4.85
N ASP A 164 8.49 2.35 -4.21
CA ASP A 164 8.87 3.61 -4.85
C ASP A 164 9.67 3.34 -6.14
N PRO A 165 9.37 3.95 -7.29
CA PRO A 165 10.17 3.74 -8.48
C PRO A 165 11.63 4.11 -8.26
N ILE A 166 12.52 3.34 -8.86
CA ILE A 166 13.94 3.64 -8.79
C ILE A 166 14.23 4.72 -9.83
N ASP A 167 14.37 5.95 -9.34
CA ASP A 167 14.75 7.10 -10.16
C ASP A 167 16.27 7.13 -10.34
N ALA A 168 16.76 6.29 -11.24
CA ALA A 168 18.18 6.25 -11.59
C ALA A 168 18.34 6.18 -13.12
N GLU A 169 19.25 6.99 -13.64
CA GLU A 169 19.47 7.16 -15.09
C GLU A 169 20.14 5.93 -15.74
N GLY A 170 20.94 5.16 -14.98
CA GLY A 170 21.72 4.02 -15.49
C GLY A 170 21.28 2.64 -14.98
N GLN A 171 21.49 1.58 -15.78
CA GLN A 171 21.14 0.20 -15.40
C GLN A 171 21.94 -0.31 -14.18
N ILE A 172 23.20 0.12 -14.02
CA ILE A 172 24.02 -0.20 -12.85
C ILE A 172 23.46 0.47 -11.59
N ALA A 173 23.18 1.77 -11.65
CA ALA A 173 22.57 2.52 -10.54
C ALA A 173 21.19 1.95 -10.16
N ARG A 174 20.36 1.55 -11.14
CA ARG A 174 19.11 0.85 -10.87
C ARG A 174 19.31 -0.48 -10.15
N MET A 175 20.37 -1.22 -10.50
CA MET A 175 20.72 -2.48 -9.84
C MET A 175 21.27 -2.25 -8.42
N GLU A 176 22.05 -1.19 -8.19
CA GLU A 176 22.52 -0.78 -6.86
C GLU A 176 21.33 -0.50 -5.94
N GLU A 177 20.34 0.27 -6.39
CA GLU A 177 19.13 0.53 -5.60
C GLU A 177 18.31 -0.74 -5.33
N ARG A 178 18.18 -1.64 -6.32
CA ARG A 178 17.52 -2.93 -6.10
C ARG A 178 18.23 -3.74 -5.00
N ILE A 179 19.55 -3.82 -5.07
CA ILE A 179 20.36 -4.51 -4.06
C ILE A 179 20.17 -3.85 -2.69
N ARG A 180 20.24 -2.52 -2.59
CA ARG A 180 20.06 -1.76 -1.34
C ARG A 180 18.71 -2.04 -0.70
N ARG A 181 17.63 -2.09 -1.48
CA ARG A 181 16.28 -2.42 -0.98
C ARG A 181 16.17 -3.84 -0.47
N VAL A 182 16.61 -4.83 -1.25
CA VAL A 182 16.54 -6.25 -0.84
C VAL A 182 17.34 -6.51 0.44
N VAL A 183 18.50 -5.88 0.57
CA VAL A 183 19.39 -6.08 1.72
C VAL A 183 18.87 -5.34 2.95
N SER A 184 18.33 -4.13 2.80
CA SER A 184 17.71 -3.40 3.92
C SER A 184 16.42 -4.05 4.43
N GLU A 185 15.65 -4.72 3.56
CA GLU A 185 14.50 -5.54 3.97
C GLU A 185 14.92 -6.80 4.78
N ARG A 186 16.16 -7.28 4.64
CA ARG A 186 16.66 -8.51 5.30
C ARG A 186 17.77 -8.22 6.30
N LYS A 187 17.38 -7.80 7.50
CA LYS A 187 18.31 -7.52 8.62
C LYS A 187 19.21 -8.70 9.00
N GLU A 188 18.74 -9.93 8.86
CA GLU A 188 19.51 -11.15 9.13
C GLU A 188 20.55 -11.49 8.04
N GLY A 189 20.63 -10.67 7.00
CA GLY A 189 21.49 -10.87 5.85
C GLY A 189 20.90 -11.79 4.80
N ILE A 190 21.52 -11.77 3.62
CA ILE A 190 21.07 -12.53 2.44
C ILE A 190 22.26 -13.22 1.73
N PRO A 191 22.18 -14.55 1.46
CA PRO A 191 23.19 -15.25 0.66
C PRO A 191 23.23 -14.74 -0.78
N ASN A 192 24.42 -14.76 -1.42
CA ASN A 192 24.60 -14.26 -2.80
C ASN A 192 23.61 -14.88 -3.81
N ARG A 193 23.33 -16.18 -3.71
CA ARG A 193 22.38 -16.87 -4.59
C ARG A 193 20.97 -16.29 -4.47
N ASP A 194 20.55 -16.02 -3.24
CA ASP A 194 19.20 -15.55 -2.96
C ASP A 194 19.08 -14.06 -3.28
N LEU A 195 20.14 -13.29 -3.08
CA LEU A 195 20.26 -11.90 -3.52
C LEU A 195 20.14 -11.79 -5.05
N LYS A 196 20.91 -12.58 -5.80
CA LYS A 196 20.83 -12.67 -7.27
C LYS A 196 19.39 -12.93 -7.74
N ARG A 197 18.71 -13.89 -7.11
CA ARG A 197 17.32 -14.22 -7.44
C ARG A 197 16.37 -13.06 -7.13
N ALA A 198 16.51 -12.45 -5.96
CA ALA A 198 15.66 -11.35 -5.52
C ALA A 198 15.77 -10.09 -6.38
N VAL A 199 16.96 -9.79 -6.92
CA VAL A 199 17.16 -8.63 -7.82
C VAL A 199 16.94 -8.96 -9.30
N HIS A 200 16.51 -10.19 -9.61
CA HIS A 200 16.29 -10.66 -10.98
C HIS A 200 17.52 -10.46 -11.91
N TYR A 201 18.72 -10.83 -11.44
CA TYR A 201 19.98 -10.57 -12.16
C TYR A 201 19.98 -11.05 -13.63
N ASN A 202 19.28 -12.16 -13.94
CA ASN A 202 19.18 -12.71 -15.29
C ASN A 202 18.58 -11.74 -16.31
N ARG A 203 17.71 -10.79 -15.89
CA ARG A 203 17.10 -9.81 -16.79
C ARG A 203 18.05 -8.70 -17.23
N TYR A 204 19.05 -8.39 -16.39
CA TYR A 204 19.97 -7.27 -16.59
C TYR A 204 21.38 -7.75 -16.98
N GLY A 205 21.69 -9.02 -16.75
CA GLY A 205 22.99 -9.62 -17.06
C GLY A 205 23.94 -9.61 -15.87
N LEU A 206 24.86 -10.58 -15.87
CA LEU A 206 25.80 -10.82 -14.76
C LEU A 206 26.79 -9.66 -14.57
N TYR A 207 27.18 -8.99 -15.65
CA TYR A 207 28.07 -7.83 -15.61
C TYR A 207 27.49 -6.69 -14.77
N ILE A 208 26.23 -6.31 -15.04
CA ILE A 208 25.55 -5.21 -14.33
C ILE A 208 25.42 -5.53 -12.84
N TYR A 209 25.04 -6.77 -12.52
CA TYR A 209 24.99 -7.23 -11.12
C TYR A 209 26.34 -7.13 -10.41
N ASN A 210 27.41 -7.64 -11.03
CA ASN A 210 28.73 -7.64 -10.43
C ASN A 210 29.30 -6.22 -10.28
N ALA A 211 29.07 -5.34 -11.25
CA ALA A 211 29.49 -3.95 -11.20
C ALA A 211 28.79 -3.21 -10.04
N ALA A 212 27.46 -3.34 -9.94
CA ALA A 212 26.67 -2.76 -8.85
C ALA A 212 27.11 -3.29 -7.48
N LEU A 213 27.27 -4.61 -7.34
CA LEU A 213 27.68 -5.24 -6.08
C LEU A 213 29.08 -4.78 -5.63
N LYS A 214 30.01 -4.64 -6.58
CA LYS A 214 31.36 -4.13 -6.32
C LYS A 214 31.30 -2.69 -5.79
N ASN A 215 30.49 -1.83 -6.41
CA ASN A 215 30.31 -0.45 -5.94
C ASN A 215 29.73 -0.42 -4.52
N MET A 216 28.66 -1.16 -4.25
CA MET A 216 28.02 -1.21 -2.92
C MET A 216 28.98 -1.64 -1.81
N LEU A 217 29.88 -2.59 -2.08
CA LEU A 217 30.92 -3.01 -1.13
C LEU A 217 32.04 -1.97 -0.99
N ASN A 218 32.50 -1.39 -2.10
CA ASN A 218 33.57 -0.38 -2.10
C ASN A 218 33.18 0.88 -1.33
N TYR A 219 31.94 1.36 -1.52
CA TYR A 219 31.40 2.53 -0.83
C TYR A 219 30.87 2.22 0.58
N ARG A 220 31.05 0.98 1.07
CA ARG A 220 30.65 0.52 2.40
C ARG A 220 29.16 0.72 2.69
N GLU A 221 28.33 0.63 1.65
CA GLU A 221 26.88 0.64 1.80
C GLU A 221 26.34 -0.73 2.25
N MET A 222 27.14 -1.78 2.04
CA MET A 222 26.88 -3.12 2.51
C MET A 222 28.15 -3.76 3.08
N ARG A 223 27.94 -4.78 3.91
CA ARG A 223 29.01 -5.62 4.45
C ARG A 223 28.83 -7.04 3.98
N TYR A 224 29.95 -7.73 3.74
CA TYR A 224 29.98 -9.13 3.36
C TYR A 224 30.75 -9.91 4.41
N ASP A 225 30.10 -10.93 4.98
CA ASP A 225 30.77 -11.86 5.87
C ASP A 225 31.37 -13.02 5.05
N HIS A 226 32.69 -13.09 5.05
CA HIS A 226 33.44 -14.12 4.34
C HIS A 226 33.26 -15.53 4.95
N LYS A 227 32.92 -15.64 6.24
CA LYS A 227 32.73 -16.93 6.92
C LYS A 227 31.41 -17.57 6.51
N THR A 228 30.34 -16.77 6.54
CA THR A 228 28.97 -17.24 6.24
C THR A 228 28.58 -17.06 4.77
N LYS A 229 29.33 -16.28 4.00
CA LYS A 229 29.04 -15.90 2.60
C LYS A 229 27.71 -15.15 2.44
N VAL A 230 27.41 -14.30 3.41
CA VAL A 230 26.16 -13.55 3.53
C VAL A 230 26.43 -12.04 3.43
N TYR A 231 25.53 -11.34 2.73
CA TYR A 231 25.52 -9.88 2.67
C TYR A 231 24.59 -9.30 3.73
N PHE A 232 25.05 -8.27 4.44
CA PHE A 232 24.27 -7.59 5.47
C PHE A 232 24.10 -6.11 5.13
N PRO A 233 22.97 -5.49 5.56
CA PRO A 233 22.86 -4.04 5.56
C PRO A 233 23.91 -3.45 6.50
N ARG A 234 24.40 -2.25 6.20
CA ARG A 234 25.31 -1.54 7.11
C ARG A 234 24.71 -1.36 8.50
#